data_AF-A0A2K0TJ81-F1
#
_entry.id   AF-A0A2K0TJ81-F1
#
_cell.length_a   1.000
_cell.length_b   1.000
_cell.length_c   1.000
_cell.angle_alpha   90.00
_cell.angle_beta   90.00
_cell.angle_gamma   90.00
#
_symmetry.space_group_name_H-M   'P 1'
#
loop_
_entity.id
_entity.type
_entity.pdbx_description
1 polymer ?
#
loop_
_entity_poly.entity_id
_entity_poly.type
_entity_poly.pdbx_seq_one_letter_code
_entity_poly.pdbx_strand_id
1 'polypeptide(L)'
;MLGYTPYHMFEVVTNGTPHLQLFDEAIRCKYSGTGKPYGKAEFDKWLANYDAIVEIPQFFIEEFIEFYPNAKFILVERDVNAWERSLNNTVKPLIKACRSFPMNVSQYVDHYISGFVALHITFEDVMFHNKGMERGMEDAKRDNIAEYVMCMA
;
A
#
# COMPACT_ATOMS: atom_id res chain seq x y z
N MET A 1 2.66 -24.81 -4.38
CA MET A 1 1.84 -23.64 -4.75
C MET A 1 0.41 -23.94 -4.33
N LEU A 2 -0.30 -22.99 -3.72
CA LEU A 2 -1.65 -23.20 -3.15
C LEU A 2 -2.80 -23.07 -4.16
N GLY A 3 -2.50 -22.72 -5.42
CA GLY A 3 -3.48 -22.61 -6.49
C GLY A 3 -4.12 -21.22 -6.64
N TYR A 4 -3.76 -20.25 -5.79
CA TYR A 4 -4.22 -18.85 -5.87
C TYR A 4 -3.41 -18.01 -6.87
N THR A 5 -4.07 -17.00 -7.43
CA THR A 5 -3.57 -15.90 -8.26
C THR A 5 -3.56 -14.60 -7.43
N PRO A 6 -2.46 -14.25 -6.76
CA PRO A 6 -2.43 -13.15 -5.80
C PRO A 6 -2.21 -11.78 -6.46
N TYR A 7 -2.90 -10.76 -5.94
CA TYR A 7 -2.54 -9.36 -6.16
C TYR A 7 -1.55 -8.89 -5.09
N HIS A 8 -0.37 -8.46 -5.52
CA HIS A 8 0.77 -8.08 -4.69
C HIS A 8 1.41 -6.79 -5.25
N MET A 9 2.33 -6.14 -4.52
CA MET A 9 3.08 -4.99 -5.07
C MET A 9 3.80 -5.29 -6.38
N PHE A 10 4.17 -6.55 -6.58
CA PHE A 10 4.73 -7.00 -7.85
C PHE A 10 3.76 -6.72 -9.01
N GLU A 11 2.48 -7.10 -8.87
CA GLU A 11 1.43 -6.84 -9.87
C GLU A 11 1.17 -5.35 -10.07
N VAL A 12 1.26 -4.54 -9.01
CA VAL A 12 1.12 -3.08 -9.12
C VAL A 12 2.21 -2.50 -10.04
N VAL A 13 3.44 -2.98 -9.89
CA VAL A 13 4.62 -2.51 -10.62
C VAL A 13 4.64 -3.08 -12.05
N THR A 14 4.32 -4.36 -12.25
CA THR A 14 4.43 -5.03 -13.55
C THR A 14 3.26 -4.75 -14.49
N ASN A 15 2.06 -4.47 -13.98
CA ASN A 15 0.94 -4.02 -14.80
C ASN A 15 1.03 -2.54 -15.22
N GLY A 16 2.08 -1.84 -14.77
CA GLY A 16 2.47 -0.55 -15.30
C GLY A 16 1.69 0.65 -14.73
N THR A 17 1.77 1.76 -15.45
CA THR A 17 1.22 3.06 -15.03
C THR A 17 -0.26 3.01 -14.58
N PRO A 18 -1.18 2.28 -15.25
CA PRO A 18 -2.57 2.23 -14.80
C PRO A 18 -2.75 1.71 -13.38
N HIS A 19 -2.00 0.66 -13.00
CA HIS A 19 -2.10 0.09 -11.65
C HIS A 19 -1.43 0.98 -10.61
N LEU A 20 -0.34 1.66 -10.96
CA LEU A 20 0.30 2.66 -10.10
C LEU A 20 -0.66 3.81 -9.78
N GLN A 21 -1.33 4.35 -10.81
CA GLN A 21 -2.27 5.46 -10.67
C GLN A 21 -3.55 5.05 -9.92
N LEU A 22 -4.11 3.89 -10.26
CA LEU A 22 -5.31 3.37 -9.60
C LEU A 22 -5.10 3.19 -8.10
N PHE A 23 -3.93 2.66 -7.70
CA PHE A 23 -3.62 2.50 -6.29
C PHE A 23 -3.39 3.85 -5.59
N ASP A 24 -2.64 4.76 -6.20
CA ASP A 24 -2.41 6.10 -5.64
C ASP A 24 -3.74 6.84 -5.43
N GLU A 25 -4.63 6.79 -6.42
CA GLU A 25 -5.97 7.35 -6.35
C GLU A 25 -6.78 6.74 -5.21
N ALA A 26 -6.84 5.41 -5.12
CA ALA A 26 -7.61 4.71 -4.09
C ALA A 26 -7.14 5.09 -2.67
N ILE A 27 -5.82 5.16 -2.45
CA ILE A 27 -5.24 5.57 -1.17
C ILE A 27 -5.57 7.04 -0.86
N ARG A 28 -5.38 7.95 -1.82
CA ARG A 28 -5.67 9.38 -1.62
C ARG A 28 -7.17 9.64 -1.41
N CYS A 29 -8.05 8.86 -2.03
CA CYS A 29 -9.49 8.93 -1.80
C CYS A 29 -9.85 8.51 -0.38
N LYS A 30 -9.24 7.43 0.13
CA LYS A 30 -9.48 6.95 1.50
C LYS A 30 -8.87 7.87 2.57
N TYR A 31 -7.59 8.18 2.47
CA TYR A 31 -6.83 8.80 3.58
C TYR A 31 -6.66 10.32 3.45
N SER A 32 -6.79 10.88 2.25
CA SER A 32 -6.54 12.31 2.00
C SER A 32 -7.79 13.09 1.59
N GLY A 33 -8.95 12.43 1.47
CA GLY A 33 -10.22 13.08 1.13
C GLY A 33 -10.25 13.73 -0.26
N THR A 34 -9.38 13.28 -1.18
CA THR A 34 -9.27 13.86 -2.54
C THR A 34 -10.41 13.45 -3.48
N GLY A 35 -11.24 12.51 -3.05
CA GLY A 35 -12.36 11.98 -3.82
C GLY A 35 -13.22 11.05 -2.97
N LYS A 36 -14.12 10.32 -3.62
CA LYS A 36 -14.95 9.32 -2.95
C LYS A 36 -14.10 8.07 -2.66
N PRO A 37 -14.07 7.57 -1.40
CA PRO A 37 -13.47 6.27 -1.10
C PRO A 37 -14.04 5.16 -1.99
N TYR A 38 -13.18 4.21 -2.37
CA TYR A 38 -13.57 3.11 -3.25
C TYR A 38 -14.62 2.23 -2.57
N GLY A 39 -15.65 1.88 -3.32
CA GLY A 39 -16.65 0.91 -2.90
C GLY A 39 -16.40 -0.46 -3.52
N LYS A 40 -17.29 -1.40 -3.23
CA LYS A 40 -17.21 -2.77 -3.73
C LYS A 40 -17.08 -2.85 -5.26
N ALA A 41 -17.80 -2.01 -6.01
CA ALA A 41 -17.76 -2.04 -7.47
C ALA A 41 -16.38 -1.65 -8.03
N GLU A 42 -15.72 -0.67 -7.42
CA GLU A 42 -14.37 -0.27 -7.79
C GLU A 42 -13.36 -1.39 -7.46
N PHE A 43 -13.47 -2.03 -6.30
CA PHE A 43 -12.62 -3.17 -5.93
C PHE A 43 -12.87 -4.41 -6.79
N ASP A 44 -14.12 -4.77 -7.09
CA ASP A 44 -14.48 -5.89 -7.97
C ASP A 44 -13.86 -5.69 -9.36
N LYS A 45 -13.85 -4.46 -9.87
CA LYS A 45 -13.23 -4.14 -11.16
C LYS A 45 -11.70 -4.21 -11.09
N TRP A 46 -11.10 -3.63 -10.06
CA TRP A 46 -9.65 -3.63 -9.90
C TRP A 46 -9.10 -5.05 -9.74
N LEU A 47 -9.74 -5.86 -8.92
CA LEU A 47 -9.24 -7.18 -8.51
C LEU A 47 -9.86 -8.34 -9.30
N ALA A 48 -10.59 -8.05 -10.39
CA ALA A 48 -11.36 -9.04 -11.16
C ALA A 48 -10.58 -10.29 -11.60
N ASN A 49 -9.26 -10.16 -11.79
CA ASN A 49 -8.38 -11.22 -12.28
C ASN A 49 -7.59 -11.93 -11.16
N TYR A 50 -7.86 -11.60 -9.90
CA TYR A 50 -7.14 -12.08 -8.74
C TYR A 50 -8.09 -12.73 -7.74
N ASP A 51 -7.64 -13.79 -7.06
CA ASP A 51 -8.42 -14.54 -6.08
C ASP A 51 -7.82 -14.50 -4.67
N ALA A 52 -6.69 -13.80 -4.51
CA ALA A 52 -6.04 -13.53 -3.24
C ALA A 52 -5.40 -12.14 -3.25
N ILE A 53 -5.29 -11.52 -2.07
CA ILE A 53 -4.68 -10.20 -1.88
C ILE A 53 -3.54 -10.36 -0.86
N VAL A 54 -2.37 -9.78 -1.15
CA VAL A 54 -1.16 -9.99 -0.34
C VAL A 54 -0.43 -8.67 -0.12
N GLU A 55 -0.02 -8.43 1.14
CA GLU A 55 0.69 -7.25 1.62
C GLU A 55 -0.06 -5.94 1.39
N ILE A 56 0.23 -5.22 0.31
CA ILE A 56 0.07 -3.76 0.31
C ILE A 56 -1.37 -3.26 0.14
N PRO A 57 -2.32 -3.98 -0.50
CA PRO A 57 -3.72 -3.59 -0.42
C PRO A 57 -4.33 -3.73 0.99
N GLN A 58 -3.58 -4.14 2.02
CA GLN A 58 -4.01 -4.13 3.44
C GLN A 58 -4.55 -2.77 3.92
N PHE A 59 -4.17 -1.66 3.26
CA PHE A 59 -4.76 -0.34 3.52
C PHE A 59 -6.30 -0.33 3.40
N PHE A 60 -6.91 -1.34 2.75
CA PHE A 60 -8.36 -1.47 2.58
C PHE A 60 -8.97 -2.64 3.38
N ILE A 61 -8.34 -3.07 4.48
CA ILE A 61 -8.79 -4.25 5.23
C ILE A 61 -10.23 -4.12 5.75
N GLU A 62 -10.63 -2.94 6.22
CA GLU A 62 -11.99 -2.66 6.69
C GLU A 62 -13.02 -2.86 5.57
N GLU A 63 -12.74 -2.30 4.40
CA GLU A 63 -13.57 -2.44 3.20
C GLU A 63 -13.61 -3.88 2.70
N PHE A 64 -12.47 -4.60 2.78
CA PHE A 64 -12.45 -6.00 2.36
C PHE A 64 -13.26 -6.90 3.28
N ILE A 65 -13.21 -6.67 4.59
CA ILE A 65 -14.05 -7.39 5.57
C ILE A 65 -15.53 -7.11 5.28
N GLU A 66 -15.89 -5.85 5.03
CA GLU A 66 -17.27 -5.45 4.73
C GLU A 66 -17.79 -6.03 3.40
N PHE A 67 -17.01 -5.88 2.33
CA PHE A 67 -17.46 -6.20 0.96
C PHE A 67 -17.29 -7.66 0.58
N TYR A 68 -16.38 -8.39 1.24
CA TYR A 68 -16.08 -9.79 0.95
C TYR A 68 -16.20 -10.67 2.20
N PRO A 69 -17.38 -10.75 2.84
CA PRO A 69 -17.55 -11.49 4.12
C PRO A 69 -17.30 -13.00 4.00
N ASN A 70 -17.30 -13.55 2.77
CA ASN A 70 -17.00 -14.95 2.51
C ASN A 70 -15.50 -15.23 2.30
N ALA A 71 -14.67 -14.19 2.14
CA ALA A 71 -13.23 -14.34 2.02
C ALA A 71 -12.62 -14.83 3.33
N LYS A 72 -11.47 -15.50 3.23
CA LYS A 72 -10.68 -15.89 4.40
C LYS A 72 -9.55 -14.88 4.57
N PHE A 73 -9.40 -14.38 5.79
CA PHE A 73 -8.36 -13.44 6.15
C PHE A 73 -7.25 -14.16 6.91
N ILE A 74 -6.01 -13.92 6.51
CA ILE A 74 -4.83 -14.47 7.16
C ILE A 74 -3.98 -13.28 7.62
N LEU A 75 -3.82 -13.15 8.93
CA LEU A 75 -2.95 -12.15 9.52
C LEU A 75 -1.55 -12.74 9.72
N VAL A 76 -0.53 -12.05 9.22
CA VAL A 76 0.86 -12.45 9.41
C VAL A 76 1.47 -11.60 10.51
N GLU A 77 1.83 -12.25 11.60
CA GLU A 77 2.44 -11.60 12.76
C GLU A 77 3.97 -11.55 12.67
N ARG A 78 4.55 -10.47 13.17
CA ARG A 78 6.00 -10.32 13.33
C ARG A 78 6.30 -9.41 14.51
N ASP A 79 7.44 -9.63 15.16
CA ASP A 79 8.01 -8.66 16.10
C ASP A 79 8.12 -7.27 15.46
N VAL A 80 7.58 -6.26 16.14
CA VAL A 80 7.50 -4.88 15.63
C VAL A 80 8.88 -4.29 15.34
N ASN A 81 9.91 -4.65 16.12
CA ASN A 81 11.27 -4.18 15.89
C ASN A 81 11.92 -4.87 14.68
N ALA A 82 11.65 -6.16 14.48
CA ALA A 82 12.01 -6.86 13.25
C ALA A 82 11.30 -6.24 12.04
N TRP A 83 10.08 -5.75 12.23
CA TRP A 83 9.35 -5.04 11.18
C TRP A 83 9.96 -3.70 10.81
N GLU A 84 10.29 -2.87 11.80
CA GLU A 84 11.00 -1.62 11.56
C GLU A 84 12.34 -1.86 10.85
N ARG A 85 13.13 -2.86 11.28
CA ARG A 85 14.41 -3.19 10.61
C ARG A 85 14.20 -3.55 9.14
N SER A 86 13.15 -4.32 8.84
CA SER A 86 12.78 -4.68 7.47
C SER A 86 12.43 -3.45 6.63
N LEU A 87 11.60 -2.54 7.15
CA LEU A 87 11.25 -1.29 6.47
C LEU A 87 12.48 -0.42 6.19
N ASN A 88 13.38 -0.29 7.17
CA ASN A 88 14.61 0.47 7.03
C ASN A 88 15.55 -0.11 5.95
N ASN A 89 15.53 -1.42 5.74
CA ASN A 89 16.37 -2.08 4.73
C ASN A 89 15.75 -2.09 3.32
N THR A 90 14.44 -1.90 3.20
CA THR A 90 13.72 -2.08 1.92
C THR A 90 13.01 -0.81 1.46
N VAL A 91 12.14 -0.25 2.29
CA VAL A 91 11.32 0.93 1.97
C VAL A 91 12.12 2.22 2.09
N LYS A 92 12.95 2.39 3.13
CA LYS A 92 13.73 3.63 3.32
C LYS A 92 14.65 3.96 2.12
N PRO A 93 15.42 3.02 1.56
CA PRO A 93 16.22 3.29 0.37
C PRO A 93 15.38 3.65 -0.85
N LEU A 94 14.20 3.02 -1.00
CA LEU A 94 13.29 3.28 -2.11
C LEU A 94 12.71 4.70 -2.05
N ILE A 95 12.22 5.09 -0.89
CA ILE A 95 11.71 6.45 -0.62
C ILE A 95 12.79 7.51 -0.83
N LYS A 96 14.04 7.21 -0.43
CA LYS A 96 15.19 8.06 -0.71
C LYS A 96 15.46 8.17 -2.21
N ALA A 97 15.37 7.05 -2.94
CA ALA A 97 15.57 7.02 -4.39
C ALA A 97 14.52 7.88 -5.12
N CYS A 98 13.25 7.80 -4.75
CA CYS A 98 12.18 8.65 -5.30
C CYS A 98 12.47 10.16 -5.18
N ARG A 99 13.21 10.58 -4.14
CA ARG A 99 13.61 11.98 -3.90
C ARG A 99 15.00 12.33 -4.41
N SER A 100 15.71 11.40 -5.04
CA SER A 100 17.10 11.57 -5.49
C SER A 100 17.25 11.35 -7.00
N PHE A 101 18.36 11.83 -7.57
CA PHE A 101 18.68 11.56 -8.97
C PHE A 101 18.91 10.03 -9.17
N PRO A 102 18.39 9.42 -10.25
CA PRO A 102 17.73 10.06 -11.38
C PRO A 102 16.21 10.20 -11.28
N MET A 103 15.55 9.56 -10.30
CA MET A 103 14.09 9.47 -10.26
C MET A 103 13.42 10.83 -10.04
N ASN A 104 13.99 11.67 -9.18
CA ASN A 104 13.43 12.98 -8.89
C ASN A 104 13.38 13.92 -10.11
N VAL A 105 14.17 13.65 -11.15
CA VAL A 105 14.16 14.37 -12.43
C VAL A 105 13.38 13.60 -13.49
N SER A 106 13.61 12.30 -13.61
CA SER A 106 13.03 11.48 -14.69
C SER A 106 11.50 11.38 -14.60
N GLN A 107 10.93 11.52 -13.40
CA GLN A 107 9.48 11.58 -13.19
C GLN A 107 8.75 12.68 -13.98
N TYR A 108 9.46 13.74 -14.44
CA TYR A 108 8.86 14.83 -15.21
C TYR A 108 8.71 14.52 -16.70
N VAL A 109 9.34 13.45 -17.18
CA VAL A 109 9.33 13.06 -18.60
C VAL A 109 8.89 11.61 -18.83
N ASP A 110 8.93 10.77 -17.80
CA ASP A 110 8.50 9.38 -17.84
C ASP A 110 7.28 9.16 -16.93
N HIS A 111 6.14 8.81 -17.54
CA HIS A 111 4.87 8.63 -16.83
C HIS A 111 4.87 7.43 -15.86
N TYR A 112 5.65 6.40 -16.15
CA TYR A 112 5.78 5.26 -15.24
C TYR A 112 6.56 5.66 -14.00
N ILE A 113 7.70 6.34 -14.17
CA ILE A 113 8.48 6.87 -13.03
C ILE A 113 7.64 7.88 -12.25
N SER A 114 6.86 8.73 -12.93
CA SER A 114 5.92 9.66 -12.29
C SER A 114 4.92 8.95 -11.39
N GLY A 115 4.19 7.96 -11.91
CA GLY A 115 3.23 7.18 -11.13
C GLY A 115 3.89 6.40 -10.00
N PHE A 116 5.07 5.84 -10.25
CA PHE A 116 5.84 5.11 -9.24
C PHE A 116 6.26 6.03 -8.09
N VAL A 117 6.81 7.21 -8.39
CA VAL A 117 7.18 8.18 -7.36
C VAL A 117 5.95 8.65 -6.60
N ALA A 118 4.87 9.03 -7.29
CA ALA A 118 3.64 9.51 -6.66
C ALA A 118 3.08 8.49 -5.65
N LEU A 119 2.93 7.23 -6.06
CA LEU A 119 2.41 6.16 -5.19
C LEU A 119 3.27 5.95 -3.94
N HIS A 120 4.59 5.89 -4.08
CA HIS A 120 5.47 5.62 -2.94
C HIS A 120 5.54 6.81 -1.97
N ILE A 121 5.44 8.04 -2.46
CA ILE A 121 5.33 9.22 -1.60
C ILE A 121 3.99 9.19 -0.85
N THR A 122 2.89 8.86 -1.52
CA THR A 122 1.58 8.66 -0.88
C THR A 122 1.62 7.60 0.21
N PHE A 123 2.27 6.45 -0.03
CA PHE A 123 2.43 5.43 0.99
C PHE A 123 3.22 5.93 2.19
N GLU A 124 4.29 6.70 1.98
CA GLU A 124 5.01 7.28 3.10
C GLU A 124 4.14 8.27 3.88
N ASP A 125 3.41 9.14 3.18
CA ASP A 125 2.56 10.14 3.81
C ASP A 125 1.46 9.51 4.65
N VAL A 126 0.84 8.42 4.16
CA VAL A 126 -0.19 7.68 4.91
C VAL A 126 0.44 6.88 6.06
N MET A 127 1.42 6.03 5.78
CA MET A 127 2.01 5.12 6.78
C MET A 127 2.71 5.87 7.92
N PHE A 128 3.29 7.03 7.63
CA PHE A 128 4.06 7.81 8.60
C PHE A 128 3.38 9.14 8.94
N HIS A 129 2.07 9.24 8.75
CA HIS A 129 1.25 10.37 9.21
C HIS A 129 1.75 11.74 8.75
N ASN A 130 2.25 11.84 7.51
CA ASN A 130 2.88 13.04 6.92
C ASN A 130 4.11 13.56 7.70
N LYS A 131 4.68 12.77 8.60
CA LYS A 131 5.87 13.13 9.40
C LYS A 131 7.18 12.65 8.74
N GLY A 132 7.06 11.80 7.72
CA GLY A 132 8.16 11.06 7.08
C GLY A 132 8.63 9.89 7.94
N MET A 133 9.36 8.94 7.33
CA MET A 133 9.72 7.67 7.97
C MET A 133 10.32 7.80 9.38
N GLU A 134 11.23 8.74 9.62
CA GLU A 134 11.94 8.84 10.90
C GLU A 134 11.05 9.37 12.04
N ARG A 135 10.27 10.42 11.77
CA ARG A 135 9.42 11.05 12.79
C ARG A 135 8.08 10.35 12.97
N GLY A 136 7.60 9.64 11.95
CA GLY A 136 6.33 8.90 12.00
C GLY A 136 6.48 7.43 12.38
N MET A 137 7.70 6.91 12.57
CA MET A 137 7.91 5.48 12.82
C MET A 137 7.14 4.97 14.04
N GLU A 138 7.15 5.71 15.14
CA GLU A 138 6.46 5.30 16.37
C GLU A 138 4.93 5.32 16.22
N ASP A 139 4.39 6.18 15.37
CA ASP A 139 2.96 6.17 15.05
C ASP A 139 2.63 4.96 14.16
N ALA A 140 3.45 4.70 13.13
CA ALA A 140 3.30 3.54 12.25
C ALA A 140 3.37 2.20 13.01
N LYS A 141 4.24 2.10 14.03
CA LYS A 141 4.30 0.93 14.92
C LYS A 141 3.02 0.76 15.74
N ARG A 142 2.42 1.85 16.22
CA ARG A 142 1.16 1.80 16.98
C ARG A 142 0.02 1.33 16.10
N ASP A 143 -0.05 1.80 14.87
CA ASP A 143 -1.08 1.38 13.91
C ASP A 143 -0.95 -0.10 13.59
N ASN A 144 0.28 -0.59 13.35
CA ASN A 144 0.53 -2.01 13.11
C ASN A 144 0.04 -2.90 14.27
N ILE A 145 0.17 -2.42 15.51
CA ILE A 145 -0.33 -3.12 16.70
C ILE A 145 -1.85 -2.96 16.84
N ALA A 146 -2.43 -1.81 16.47
CA ALA A 146 -3.87 -1.58 16.54
C ALA A 146 -4.64 -2.40 15.50
N GLU A 147 -4.15 -2.47 14.27
CA GLU A 147 -4.69 -3.33 13.20
C GLU A 147 -4.71 -4.80 13.63
N TYR A 148 -3.68 -5.23 14.37
CA TYR A 148 -3.63 -6.57 14.95
C TYR A 148 -4.79 -6.81 15.92
N VAL A 149 -5.09 -5.86 16.80
CA VAL A 149 -6.22 -5.96 17.74
C VAL A 149 -7.56 -5.98 17.01
N MET A 150 -7.72 -5.15 15.97
CA MET A 150 -8.96 -5.09 15.18
C MET A 150 -9.25 -6.40 14.45
N CYS A 151 -8.24 -7.08 13.90
CA CYS A 151 -8.44 -8.35 13.18
C CYS A 151 -8.71 -9.54 14.11
N MET A 152 -8.50 -9.39 15.42
CA MET A 152 -8.67 -10.45 16.43
C MET A 152 -10.00 -10.35 17.20
N ALA A 153 -10.76 -9.26 17.02
CA ALA A 153 -12.04 -8.99 17.68
C ALA A 153 -13.24 -9.39 16.80
#